data_AF-A0A0M9DRI6-F1
#
_entry.id   AF-A0A0M9DRI6-F1
#
_cell.length_a   1.000
_cell.length_b   1.000
_cell.length_c   1.000
_cell.angle_alpha   90.00
_cell.angle_beta   90.00
_cell.angle_gamma   90.00
#
_symmetry.space_group_name_H-M   'P 1'
#
loop_
_entity.id
_entity.type
_entity.pdbx_description
1 polymer ?
#
loop_
_entity_poly.entity_id
_entity_poly.type
_entity_poly.pdbx_seq_one_letter_code
_entity_poly.pdbx_strand_id
1 'polypeptide(L)'
;MDEDKNIEEFVKKILSIKNEQEKTRLNQDDLNEIAQELGIDQASLEKEVIKYQERGEGFLTHQNYEDAIVALEHAYILNAENVETLKMLLQAYFEAWKQEKNANYKEKALSKAEEILEHIPDYEKSFEAISVIKQSNQEKKTLSQVNISLKKSRKVGDTIKVLWNDKIYDATIIDIEGFQYKIRYKGYSDYWNEWITEKRIPSEEKINILKTQTKRNVLKVGIAITILGAIILILLLKKSTNTYKPSDIEPIQKTNSSYGTEDSKTNLLPTDYKIGDKVQVNWKGSYYKASIIDKSGSQYKISYDGYGSQWDEWVNIEKIKPL
;
A
#
# COMPACT_ATOMS: atom_id res chain seq x y z
N MET A 1 4.78 -36.07 29.95
CA MET A 1 3.70 -35.10 29.68
C MET A 1 4.15 -34.34 28.46
N ASP A 2 3.29 -34.15 27.46
CA ASP A 2 3.68 -33.61 26.16
C ASP A 2 3.82 -32.08 26.27
N GLU A 3 5.05 -31.59 26.15
CA GLU A 3 5.43 -30.20 26.40
C GLU A 3 4.70 -29.23 25.45
N ASP A 4 4.50 -29.64 24.19
CA ASP A 4 3.76 -28.88 23.17
C ASP A 4 2.28 -28.74 23.52
N LYS A 5 1.69 -29.78 24.12
CA LYS A 5 0.28 -29.79 24.52
C LYS A 5 0.02 -28.79 25.66
N ASN A 6 0.98 -28.65 26.58
CA ASN A 6 0.85 -27.73 27.70
C ASN A 6 0.89 -26.25 27.26
N ILE A 7 1.69 -25.91 26.25
CA ILE A 7 1.72 -24.55 25.68
C ILE A 7 0.42 -24.22 24.93
N GLU A 8 -0.17 -25.18 24.20
CA GLU A 8 -1.46 -24.96 23.56
C GLU A 8 -2.57 -24.69 24.60
N GLU A 9 -2.57 -25.44 25.70
CA GLU A 9 -3.48 -25.22 26.83
C GLU A 9 -3.25 -23.85 27.50
N PHE A 10 -1.99 -23.42 27.62
CA PHE A 10 -1.62 -22.09 28.11
C PHE A 10 -2.20 -20.97 27.25
N VAL A 11 -2.00 -21.03 25.93
CA VAL A 11 -2.56 -20.03 25.00
C VAL A 11 -4.09 -20.03 25.04
N LYS A 12 -4.73 -21.21 25.06
CA LYS A 12 -6.20 -21.31 25.19
C LYS A 12 -6.71 -20.66 26.47
N LYS A 13 -6.00 -20.85 27.59
CA LYS A 13 -6.35 -20.24 28.87
C LYS A 13 -6.23 -18.72 28.82
N ILE A 14 -5.16 -18.17 28.25
CA ILE A 14 -4.99 -16.72 28.02
C ILE A 14 -6.16 -16.16 27.21
N LEU A 15 -6.52 -16.82 26.10
CA LEU A 15 -7.61 -16.36 25.24
C LEU A 15 -8.97 -16.43 25.95
N SER A 16 -9.21 -17.47 26.76
CA SER A 16 -10.44 -17.58 27.57
C SER A 16 -10.56 -16.44 28.57
N ILE A 17 -9.48 -16.10 29.29
CA ILE A 17 -9.49 -15.04 30.30
C ILE A 17 -9.69 -13.66 29.65
N LYS A 18 -9.03 -13.40 28.51
CA LYS A 18 -9.23 -12.14 27.76
C LYS A 18 -10.69 -11.97 27.32
N ASN A 19 -11.36 -13.06 26.93
CA ASN A 19 -12.74 -13.03 26.50
C ASN A 19 -13.74 -12.92 27.67
N GLU A 20 -13.48 -13.62 28.78
CA GLU A 20 -14.37 -13.66 29.95
C GLU A 20 -14.29 -12.40 30.82
N GLN A 21 -13.11 -11.79 30.93
CA GLN A 21 -12.88 -10.65 31.82
C GLN A 21 -12.90 -9.29 31.08
N GLU A 22 -13.20 -9.27 29.78
CA GLU A 22 -13.06 -8.11 28.89
C GLU A 22 -11.68 -7.41 29.01
N LYS A 23 -10.66 -8.13 29.50
CA LYS A 23 -9.32 -7.60 29.67
C LYS A 23 -8.65 -7.49 28.29
N THR A 24 -8.20 -6.28 27.96
CA THR A 24 -7.44 -6.02 26.74
C THR A 24 -6.03 -6.62 26.77
N ARG A 25 -5.46 -6.82 27.96
CA ARG A 25 -4.12 -7.38 28.19
C ARG A 25 -4.06 -8.13 29.52
N LEU A 26 -3.29 -9.22 29.54
CA LEU A 26 -2.82 -9.88 30.77
C LEU A 26 -1.40 -9.38 31.05
N ASN A 27 -1.11 -9.03 32.30
CA ASN A 27 0.23 -8.61 32.71
C ASN A 27 1.12 -9.86 32.98
N GLN A 28 2.40 -9.67 33.29
CA GLN A 28 3.28 -10.81 33.50
C GLN A 28 2.89 -11.68 34.71
N ASP A 29 2.30 -11.07 35.75
CA ASP A 29 1.82 -11.80 36.93
C ASP A 29 0.67 -12.76 36.57
N ASP A 30 -0.32 -12.28 35.81
CA ASP A 30 -1.42 -13.10 35.29
C ASP A 30 -0.87 -14.30 34.48
N LEU A 31 0.16 -14.07 33.65
CA LEU A 31 0.79 -15.13 32.83
C LEU A 31 1.54 -16.15 33.69
N ASN A 32 2.25 -15.69 34.71
CA ASN A 32 2.99 -16.56 35.64
C ASN A 32 2.04 -17.45 36.45
N GLU A 33 0.89 -16.92 36.88
CA GLU A 33 -0.15 -17.69 37.58
C GLU A 33 -0.70 -18.81 36.69
N ILE A 34 -1.04 -18.50 35.43
CA ILE A 34 -1.52 -19.52 34.47
C ILE A 34 -0.46 -20.59 34.22
N ALA A 35 0.81 -20.20 34.08
CA ALA A 35 1.90 -21.16 33.87
C ALA A 35 2.04 -22.10 35.08
N GLN A 36 1.95 -21.56 36.29
CA GLN A 36 2.00 -22.32 37.53
C GLN A 36 0.80 -23.28 37.67
N GLU A 37 -0.41 -22.83 37.35
CA GLU A 37 -1.62 -23.67 37.35
C GLU A 37 -1.49 -24.89 36.42
N LEU A 38 -0.90 -24.69 35.24
CA LEU A 38 -0.71 -25.72 34.23
C LEU A 38 0.58 -26.55 34.44
N GLY A 39 1.37 -26.24 35.47
CA GLY A 39 2.63 -26.92 35.75
C GLY A 39 3.69 -26.72 34.66
N ILE A 40 3.64 -25.58 33.96
CA ILE A 40 4.60 -25.19 32.93
C ILE A 40 5.76 -24.48 33.61
N ASP A 41 6.99 -24.94 33.36
CA ASP A 41 8.17 -24.27 33.87
C ASP A 41 8.53 -23.03 33.02
N GLN A 42 9.11 -22.04 33.68
CA GLN A 42 9.50 -20.77 33.06
C GLN A 42 10.50 -20.96 31.91
N ALA A 43 11.38 -21.97 32.00
CA ALA A 43 12.42 -22.20 31.00
C ALA A 43 11.84 -22.75 29.70
N SER A 44 10.84 -23.62 29.79
CA SER A 44 10.11 -24.13 28.63
C SER A 44 9.25 -23.05 27.97
N LEU A 45 8.64 -22.16 28.75
CA LEU A 45 7.94 -21.00 28.20
C LEU A 45 8.90 -20.06 27.46
N GLU A 46 10.07 -19.76 28.05
CA GLU A 46 11.08 -18.90 27.45
C GLU A 46 11.66 -19.51 26.17
N LYS A 47 11.87 -20.84 26.14
CA LYS A 47 12.31 -21.54 24.93
C LYS A 47 11.31 -21.38 23.77
N GLU A 48 10.02 -21.41 24.07
CA GLU A 48 8.99 -21.20 23.05
C GLU A 48 8.92 -19.73 22.61
N VAL A 49 9.09 -18.77 23.52
CA VAL A 49 9.24 -17.34 23.19
C VAL A 49 10.39 -17.15 22.18
N ILE A 50 11.56 -17.72 22.46
CA ILE A 50 12.75 -17.61 21.60
C ILE A 50 12.48 -18.17 20.21
N LYS A 51 11.83 -19.34 20.08
CA LYS A 51 11.48 -19.93 18.78
C LYS A 51 10.62 -19.00 17.92
N TYR A 52 9.66 -18.31 18.54
CA TYR A 52 8.84 -17.31 17.83
C TYR A 52 9.63 -16.03 17.50
N GLN A 53 10.53 -15.59 18.38
CA GLN A 53 11.43 -14.47 18.13
C GLN A 53 12.36 -14.76 16.94
N GLU A 54 13.04 -15.91 16.91
CA GLU A 54 13.92 -16.32 15.82
C GLU A 54 13.18 -16.36 14.47
N ARG A 55 11.95 -16.89 14.48
CA ARG A 55 11.08 -16.89 13.29
C ARG A 55 10.72 -15.46 12.86
N GLY A 56 10.34 -14.62 13.82
CA GLY A 56 10.05 -13.21 13.59
C GLY A 56 11.24 -12.43 13.02
N GLU A 57 12.43 -12.66 13.57
CA GLU A 57 13.70 -12.06 13.13
C GLU A 57 14.04 -12.46 11.69
N GLY A 58 13.86 -13.75 11.36
CA GLY A 58 14.04 -14.25 10.01
C GLY A 58 13.18 -13.49 9.01
N PHE A 59 11.89 -13.29 9.32
CA PHE A 59 11.00 -12.51 8.47
C PHE A 59 11.36 -11.02 8.41
N LEU A 60 11.74 -10.41 9.55
CA LEU A 60 12.19 -9.02 9.62
C LEU A 60 13.39 -8.75 8.71
N THR A 61 14.37 -9.65 8.72
CA THR A 61 15.58 -9.56 7.89
C THR A 61 15.26 -9.52 6.40
N HIS A 62 14.16 -10.17 6.01
CA HIS A 62 13.66 -10.19 4.64
C HIS A 62 12.52 -9.21 4.36
N GLN A 63 12.24 -8.26 5.26
CA GLN A 63 11.18 -7.24 5.13
C GLN A 63 9.77 -7.83 4.97
N ASN A 64 9.55 -9.07 5.41
CA ASN A 64 8.24 -9.72 5.43
C ASN A 64 7.51 -9.37 6.73
N TYR A 65 7.08 -8.12 6.85
CA TYR A 65 6.60 -7.58 8.12
C TYR A 65 5.32 -8.24 8.65
N GLU A 66 4.37 -8.62 7.79
CA GLU A 66 3.15 -9.31 8.22
C GLU A 66 3.46 -10.65 8.90
N ASP A 67 4.30 -11.46 8.25
CA ASP A 67 4.70 -12.77 8.76
C ASP A 67 5.55 -12.64 10.03
N ALA A 68 6.39 -11.60 10.11
CA ALA A 68 7.12 -11.25 11.31
C ALA A 68 6.19 -10.88 12.48
N ILE A 69 5.21 -10.01 12.24
CA ILE A 69 4.21 -9.57 13.23
C ILE A 69 3.50 -10.80 13.80
N VAL A 70 3.01 -11.71 12.96
CA VAL A 70 2.30 -12.91 13.42
C VAL A 70 3.17 -13.77 14.34
N ALA A 71 4.43 -14.00 13.98
CA ALA A 71 5.33 -14.78 14.84
C ALA A 71 5.61 -14.06 16.17
N LEU A 72 5.92 -12.77 16.11
CA LEU A 72 6.27 -11.97 17.29
C LEU A 72 5.07 -11.71 18.22
N GLU A 73 3.85 -11.68 17.69
CA GLU A 73 2.64 -11.61 18.53
C GLU A 73 2.44 -12.89 19.34
N HIS A 74 2.81 -14.06 18.80
CA HIS A 74 2.82 -15.29 19.61
C HIS A 74 3.86 -15.21 20.73
N ALA A 75 5.09 -14.76 20.44
CA ALA A 75 6.11 -14.53 21.48
C ALA A 75 5.59 -13.57 22.57
N TYR A 76 4.89 -12.52 22.17
CA TYR A 76 4.33 -11.52 23.07
C TYR A 76 3.16 -12.04 23.90
N ILE A 77 2.34 -12.95 23.37
CA ILE A 77 1.29 -13.63 24.13
C ILE A 77 1.90 -14.50 25.24
N LEU A 78 3.03 -15.15 24.96
CA LEU A 78 3.71 -16.02 25.90
C LEU A 78 4.45 -15.24 26.99
N ASN A 79 5.02 -14.08 26.63
CA ASN A 79 5.70 -13.19 27.57
C ASN A 79 5.49 -11.73 27.14
N ALA A 80 4.51 -11.08 27.77
CA ALA A 80 4.05 -9.75 27.38
C ALA A 80 5.01 -8.62 27.82
N GLU A 81 5.92 -8.89 28.74
CA GLU A 81 6.93 -7.93 29.22
C GLU A 81 8.33 -8.21 28.65
N ASN A 82 8.45 -9.19 27.75
CA ASN A 82 9.71 -9.46 27.07
C ASN A 82 10.10 -8.25 26.20
N VAL A 83 11.08 -7.50 26.69
CA VAL A 83 11.56 -6.27 26.08
C VAL A 83 12.09 -6.48 24.67
N GLU A 84 12.70 -7.63 24.38
CA GLU A 84 13.23 -7.91 23.05
C GLU A 84 12.09 -8.14 22.04
N THR A 85 11.09 -8.93 22.41
CA THR A 85 9.86 -9.10 21.62
C THR A 85 9.18 -7.75 21.35
N LEU A 86 9.09 -6.89 22.36
CA LEU A 86 8.51 -5.55 22.21
C LEU A 86 9.26 -4.71 21.17
N LYS A 87 10.61 -4.70 21.21
CA LYS A 87 11.43 -3.99 20.22
C LYS A 87 11.23 -4.53 18.81
N MET A 88 11.19 -5.85 18.65
CA MET A 88 10.96 -6.49 17.35
C MET A 88 9.55 -6.17 16.81
N LEU A 89 8.52 -6.18 17.67
CA LEU A 89 7.16 -5.78 17.31
C LEU A 89 7.09 -4.30 16.91
N LEU A 90 7.74 -3.41 17.67
CA LEU A 90 7.84 -2.00 17.30
C LEU A 90 8.43 -1.86 15.89
N GLN A 91 9.56 -2.52 15.63
CA GLN A 91 10.20 -2.50 14.32
C GLN A 91 9.27 -3.02 13.22
N ALA A 92 8.64 -4.19 13.44
CA ALA A 92 7.76 -4.81 12.45
C ALA A 92 6.55 -3.91 12.12
N TYR A 93 5.86 -3.41 13.14
CA TYR A 93 4.70 -2.54 12.96
C TYR A 93 5.06 -1.19 12.34
N PHE A 94 6.16 -0.58 12.78
CA PHE A 94 6.58 0.73 12.28
C PHE A 94 6.98 0.67 10.81
N GLU A 95 7.72 -0.36 10.40
CA GLU A 95 8.12 -0.53 9.00
C GLU A 95 6.94 -0.96 8.11
N ALA A 96 6.06 -1.87 8.58
CA ALA A 96 4.81 -2.21 7.88
C ALA A 96 3.93 -0.97 7.66
N TRP A 97 3.80 -0.11 8.67
CA TRP A 97 3.10 1.16 8.53
C TRP A 97 3.78 2.09 7.52
N LYS A 98 5.11 2.20 7.53
CA LYS A 98 5.83 3.04 6.55
C LYS A 98 5.55 2.57 5.12
N GLN A 99 5.50 1.26 4.88
CA GLN A 99 5.26 0.65 3.58
C GLN A 99 3.81 0.79 3.11
N GLU A 100 2.85 0.41 3.95
CA GLU A 100 1.44 0.25 3.54
C GLU A 100 0.56 1.44 3.92
N LYS A 101 1.03 2.32 4.81
CA LYS A 101 0.27 3.43 5.40
C LYS A 101 -1.02 2.97 6.13
N ASN A 102 -1.07 1.71 6.56
CA ASN A 102 -2.18 1.13 7.31
C ASN A 102 -2.32 1.78 8.71
N ALA A 103 -3.54 2.23 9.06
CA ALA A 103 -3.79 2.89 10.34
C ALA A 103 -3.62 1.94 11.55
N ASN A 104 -3.94 0.66 11.41
CA ASN A 104 -3.80 -0.33 12.47
C ASN A 104 -2.34 -0.52 12.87
N TYR A 105 -1.44 -0.72 11.88
CA TYR A 105 0.00 -0.84 12.14
C TYR A 105 0.58 0.42 12.79
N LYS A 106 0.09 1.60 12.40
CA LYS A 106 0.48 2.86 13.02
C LYS A 106 0.12 2.90 14.51
N GLU A 107 -1.09 2.51 14.87
CA GLU A 107 -1.57 2.49 16.25
C GLU A 107 -0.83 1.45 17.09
N LYS A 108 -0.61 0.26 16.53
CA LYS A 108 0.17 -0.81 17.16
C LYS A 108 1.63 -0.41 17.37
N ALA A 109 2.27 0.23 16.39
CA ALA A 109 3.63 0.76 16.53
C ALA A 109 3.72 1.80 17.65
N LEU A 110 2.74 2.70 17.75
CA LEU A 110 2.69 3.70 18.82
C LEU A 110 2.56 3.04 20.20
N SER A 111 1.61 2.11 20.34
CA SER A 111 1.42 1.33 21.57
C SER A 111 2.70 0.63 22.00
N LYS A 112 3.40 -0.05 21.08
CA LYS A 112 4.64 -0.76 21.41
C LYS A 112 5.78 0.19 21.77
N ALA A 113 5.86 1.35 21.11
CA ALA A 113 6.85 2.36 21.48
C ALA A 113 6.63 2.86 22.91
N GLU A 114 5.39 3.11 23.30
CA GLU A 114 5.01 3.56 24.65
C GLU A 114 5.30 2.47 25.69
N GLU A 115 4.88 1.22 25.44
CA GLU A 115 5.18 0.08 26.31
C GLU A 115 6.69 -0.11 26.54
N ILE A 116 7.52 0.05 25.50
CA ILE A 116 8.97 -0.04 25.67
C ILE A 116 9.49 1.07 26.58
N LEU A 117 8.96 2.29 26.49
CA LEU A 117 9.40 3.42 27.31
C LEU A 117 9.06 3.26 28.79
N GLU A 118 8.07 2.43 29.14
CA GLU A 118 7.79 2.05 30.53
C GLU A 118 8.93 1.22 31.15
N HIS A 119 9.64 0.42 30.33
CA HIS A 119 10.75 -0.43 30.77
C HIS A 119 12.14 0.18 30.48
N ILE A 120 12.30 0.86 29.35
CA ILE A 120 13.54 1.48 28.86
C ILE A 120 13.23 2.94 28.45
N PRO A 121 13.29 3.90 29.39
CA PRO A 121 12.89 5.29 29.14
C PRO A 121 13.75 6.02 28.10
N ASP A 122 14.94 5.52 27.77
CA ASP A 122 15.89 6.14 26.84
C ASP A 122 15.98 5.40 25.49
N TYR A 123 15.04 4.51 25.17
CA TYR A 123 15.06 3.76 23.91
C TYR A 123 14.78 4.66 22.70
N GLU A 124 15.84 5.05 21.98
CA GLU A 124 15.81 6.01 20.87
C GLU A 124 14.77 5.69 19.79
N LYS A 125 14.66 4.42 19.38
CA LYS A 125 13.72 4.01 18.31
C LYS A 125 12.25 4.23 18.70
N SER A 126 11.91 4.16 20.00
CA SER A 126 10.54 4.50 20.46
C SER A 126 10.25 5.98 20.21
N PHE A 127 11.20 6.87 20.54
CA PHE A 127 11.04 8.31 20.29
C PHE A 127 10.97 8.63 18.80
N GLU A 128 11.79 7.96 17.98
CA GLU A 128 11.73 8.09 16.52
C GLU A 128 10.32 7.74 16.01
N ALA A 129 9.81 6.57 16.37
CA ALA A 129 8.49 6.10 15.94
C ALA A 129 7.37 7.05 16.38
N ILE A 130 7.37 7.45 17.65
CA ILE A 130 6.40 8.40 18.21
C ILE A 130 6.43 9.74 17.46
N SER A 131 7.62 10.28 17.21
CA SER A 131 7.81 11.56 16.53
C SER A 131 7.27 11.53 15.10
N VAL A 132 7.68 10.52 14.32
CA VAL A 132 7.26 10.35 12.92
C VAL A 132 5.75 10.13 12.82
N ILE A 133 5.17 9.32 13.70
CA ILE A 133 3.72 9.08 13.74
C ILE A 133 2.96 10.37 14.09
N LYS A 134 3.41 11.12 15.10
CA LYS A 134 2.79 12.39 15.51
C LYS A 134 2.83 13.43 14.39
N GLN A 135 3.96 13.59 13.72
CA GLN A 135 4.10 14.49 12.56
C GLN A 135 3.14 14.10 11.43
N SER A 136 3.03 12.81 11.10
CA SER A 136 2.11 12.34 10.05
C SER A 136 0.63 12.65 10.36
N ASN A 137 0.25 12.62 11.63
CA ASN A 137 -1.10 12.97 12.08
C ASN A 137 -1.33 14.48 11.99
N GLN A 138 -0.33 15.29 12.33
CA GLN A 138 -0.38 16.74 12.16
C GLN A 138 -0.49 17.13 10.68
N GLU A 139 0.28 16.50 9.79
CA GLU A 139 0.15 16.71 8.35
C GLU A 139 -1.24 16.35 7.83
N LYS A 140 -1.82 15.22 8.26
CA LYS A 140 -3.21 14.86 7.94
C LYS A 140 -4.22 15.88 8.49
N LYS A 141 -3.99 16.41 9.69
CA LYS A 141 -4.82 17.47 10.29
C LYS A 141 -4.69 18.79 9.52
N THR A 142 -3.49 19.18 9.12
CA THR A 142 -3.23 20.37 8.31
C THR A 142 -3.83 20.20 6.92
N LEU A 143 -3.69 19.04 6.27
CA LEU A 143 -4.31 18.74 4.98
C LEU A 143 -5.84 18.74 5.07
N SER A 144 -6.42 18.19 6.14
CA SER A 144 -7.88 18.27 6.33
C SER A 144 -8.36 19.69 6.63
N GLN A 145 -7.63 20.47 7.43
CA GLN A 145 -7.94 21.89 7.69
C GLN A 145 -7.75 22.78 6.46
N VAL A 146 -6.70 22.55 5.67
CA VAL A 146 -6.48 23.21 4.37
C VAL A 146 -7.57 22.81 3.39
N ASN A 147 -8.01 21.54 3.36
CA ASN A 147 -9.14 21.11 2.53
C ASN A 147 -10.48 21.69 3.00
N ILE A 148 -10.66 21.95 4.30
CA ILE A 148 -11.82 22.65 4.86
C ILE A 148 -11.76 24.16 4.55
N SER A 149 -10.56 24.77 4.53
CA SER A 149 -10.37 26.18 4.17
C SER A 149 -10.39 26.43 2.66
N LEU A 150 -10.04 25.43 1.83
CA LEU A 150 -10.18 25.42 0.37
C LEU A 150 -11.62 25.11 -0.07
N LYS A 151 -12.51 24.81 0.88
CA LYS A 151 -13.96 24.62 0.70
C LYS A 151 -14.69 25.93 0.38
N LYS A 152 -14.13 26.73 -0.54
CA LYS A 152 -14.91 27.67 -1.33
C LYS A 152 -15.80 26.79 -2.21
N SER A 153 -17.06 26.63 -1.79
CA SER A 153 -18.02 25.66 -2.35
C SER A 153 -17.97 25.69 -3.87
N ARG A 154 -17.34 24.67 -4.46
CA ARG A 154 -17.35 24.49 -5.90
C ARG A 154 -18.79 24.25 -6.31
N LYS A 155 -19.24 24.93 -7.36
CA LYS A 155 -20.57 24.74 -7.93
C LYS A 155 -20.47 24.28 -9.37
N VAL A 156 -21.54 23.65 -9.85
CA VAL A 156 -21.71 23.39 -11.28
C VAL A 156 -21.54 24.71 -12.04
N GLY A 157 -20.72 24.67 -13.09
CA GLY A 157 -20.30 25.83 -13.89
C GLY A 157 -18.94 26.42 -13.48
N ASP A 158 -18.37 26.07 -12.34
CA ASP A 158 -17.03 26.56 -11.98
C ASP A 158 -15.97 26.01 -12.93
N THR A 159 -15.05 26.88 -13.35
CA THR A 159 -13.85 26.48 -14.10
C THR A 159 -12.74 26.11 -13.13
N ILE A 160 -12.17 24.93 -13.30
CA ILE A 160 -11.08 24.38 -12.47
C ILE A 160 -9.91 23.92 -13.34
N LYS A 161 -8.75 23.77 -12.72
CA LYS A 161 -7.59 23.13 -13.32
C LYS A 161 -7.55 21.68 -12.88
N VAL A 162 -7.23 20.78 -13.79
CA VAL A 162 -7.23 19.34 -13.54
C VAL A 162 -5.90 18.76 -13.99
N LEU A 163 -5.27 17.98 -13.12
CA LEU A 163 -4.06 17.25 -13.43
C LEU A 163 -4.41 15.92 -14.10
N TRP A 164 -3.82 15.66 -15.25
CA TRP A 164 -3.91 14.40 -15.98
C TRP A 164 -2.59 14.11 -16.68
N ASN A 165 -1.98 12.96 -16.38
CA ASN A 165 -0.67 12.54 -16.89
C ASN A 165 0.41 13.64 -16.82
N ASP A 166 0.57 14.22 -15.61
CA ASP A 166 1.48 15.33 -15.29
C ASP A 166 1.29 16.64 -16.08
N LYS A 167 0.17 16.75 -16.82
CA LYS A 167 -0.24 17.97 -17.51
C LYS A 167 -1.47 18.58 -16.86
N ILE A 168 -1.59 19.89 -16.96
CA ILE A 168 -2.72 20.65 -16.42
C ILE A 168 -3.66 21.03 -17.56
N TYR A 169 -4.92 20.67 -17.42
CA TYR A 169 -5.99 21.03 -18.35
C TYR A 169 -7.01 21.92 -17.65
N ASP A 170 -7.62 22.84 -18.40
CA ASP A 170 -8.78 23.59 -17.92
C ASP A 170 -10.04 22.75 -18.11
N ALA A 171 -10.88 22.69 -17.10
CA ALA A 171 -12.15 21.97 -17.13
C ALA A 171 -13.27 22.77 -16.46
N THR A 172 -14.52 22.46 -16.79
CA THR A 172 -15.71 23.02 -16.15
C THR A 172 -16.42 21.92 -15.37
N ILE A 173 -16.85 22.20 -14.15
CA ILE A 173 -17.69 21.28 -13.38
C ILE A 173 -19.09 21.27 -14.01
N ILE A 174 -19.56 20.10 -14.42
CA ILE A 174 -20.88 19.90 -15.04
C ILE A 174 -21.85 19.16 -14.12
N ASP A 175 -21.36 18.49 -13.07
CA ASP A 175 -22.19 17.84 -12.06
C ASP A 175 -21.42 17.66 -10.74
N ILE A 176 -22.15 17.53 -9.63
CA ILE A 176 -21.59 17.32 -8.28
C ILE A 176 -22.41 16.28 -7.53
N GLU A 177 -21.73 15.20 -7.13
CA GLU A 177 -22.30 14.15 -6.28
C GLU A 177 -21.36 13.93 -5.09
N GLY A 178 -21.80 14.33 -3.89
CA GLY A 178 -21.01 14.22 -2.67
C GLY A 178 -19.66 14.93 -2.75
N PHE A 179 -18.57 14.15 -2.76
CA PHE A 179 -17.17 14.64 -2.84
C PHE A 179 -16.53 14.45 -4.23
N GLN A 180 -17.35 14.18 -5.25
CA GLN A 180 -16.90 13.99 -6.62
C GLN A 180 -17.49 15.08 -7.53
N TYR A 181 -16.73 15.47 -8.55
CA TYR A 181 -17.12 16.45 -9.56
C TYR A 181 -17.08 15.80 -10.92
N LYS A 182 -18.18 15.84 -11.66
CA LYS A 182 -18.17 15.52 -13.08
C LYS A 182 -17.64 16.73 -13.81
N ILE A 183 -16.62 16.53 -14.63
CA ILE A 183 -15.93 17.62 -15.31
C ILE A 183 -16.03 17.47 -16.83
N ARG A 184 -15.98 18.60 -17.53
CA ARG A 184 -15.78 18.68 -18.97
C ARG A 184 -14.52 19.46 -19.29
N TYR A 185 -13.60 18.85 -20.03
CA TYR A 185 -12.38 19.50 -20.47
C TYR A 185 -12.65 20.60 -21.51
N LYS A 186 -12.06 21.78 -21.31
CA LYS A 186 -12.21 22.91 -22.22
C LYS A 186 -11.53 22.60 -23.56
N GLY A 187 -12.31 22.64 -24.64
CA GLY A 187 -11.80 22.39 -26.00
C GLY A 187 -11.75 20.91 -26.40
N TYR A 188 -12.26 20.01 -25.56
CA TYR A 188 -12.36 18.57 -25.84
C TYR A 188 -13.84 18.15 -25.92
N SER A 189 -14.12 17.03 -26.59
CA SER A 189 -15.47 16.49 -26.68
C SER A 189 -15.96 15.90 -25.36
N ASP A 190 -17.28 15.81 -25.19
CA ASP A 190 -17.94 15.27 -23.98
C ASP A 190 -17.63 13.78 -23.73
N TYR A 191 -17.05 13.08 -24.72
CA TYR A 191 -16.50 11.74 -24.58
C TYR A 191 -15.44 11.66 -23.45
N TRP A 192 -14.72 12.74 -23.21
CA TRP A 192 -13.67 12.82 -22.19
C TRP A 192 -14.17 13.29 -20.83
N ASN A 193 -15.50 13.44 -20.65
CA ASN A 193 -16.06 13.83 -19.36
C ASN A 193 -15.83 12.70 -18.35
N GLU A 194 -15.40 13.07 -17.15
CA GLU A 194 -15.10 12.10 -16.10
C GLU A 194 -15.47 12.64 -14.73
N TRP A 195 -15.65 11.73 -13.78
CA TRP A 195 -15.75 12.06 -12.37
C TRP A 195 -14.36 12.13 -11.76
N ILE A 196 -14.05 13.23 -11.10
CA ILE A 196 -12.79 13.42 -10.38
C ILE A 196 -13.05 13.80 -8.92
N THR A 197 -12.05 13.57 -8.08
CA THR A 197 -12.02 14.08 -6.70
C THR A 197 -11.10 15.28 -6.59
N GLU A 198 -11.16 15.99 -5.45
CA GLU A 198 -10.27 17.13 -5.14
C GLU A 198 -8.77 16.78 -5.34
N LYS A 199 -8.38 15.51 -5.18
CA LYS A 199 -6.99 15.04 -5.38
C LYS A 199 -6.44 15.34 -6.78
N ARG A 200 -7.32 15.48 -7.78
CA ARG A 200 -6.94 15.78 -9.17
C ARG A 200 -6.96 17.27 -9.52
N ILE A 201 -7.30 18.12 -8.55
CA ILE A 201 -7.23 19.57 -8.67
C ILE A 201 -5.89 20.01 -8.05
N PRO A 202 -4.91 20.48 -8.84
CA PRO A 202 -3.61 20.85 -8.31
C PRO A 202 -3.70 22.14 -7.48
N SER A 203 -2.94 22.22 -6.38
CA SER A 203 -2.76 23.46 -5.61
C SER A 203 -2.07 24.53 -6.45
N GLU A 204 -2.22 25.81 -6.07
CA GLU A 204 -1.53 26.93 -6.74
C GLU A 204 0.00 26.74 -6.74
N GLU A 205 0.55 26.21 -5.65
CA GLU A 205 1.96 25.86 -5.55
C GLU A 205 2.35 24.79 -6.58
N LYS A 206 1.59 23.68 -6.69
CA LYS A 206 1.84 22.63 -7.68
C LYS A 206 1.72 23.15 -9.12
N ILE A 207 0.79 24.06 -9.38
CA ILE A 207 0.66 24.74 -10.67
C ILE A 207 1.93 25.56 -10.98
N ASN A 208 2.45 26.30 -10.00
CA ASN A 208 3.65 27.11 -10.16
C ASN A 208 4.92 26.26 -10.34
N ILE A 209 5.05 25.15 -9.61
CA ILE A 209 6.15 24.19 -9.78
C ILE A 209 6.13 23.59 -11.18
N LEU A 210 4.97 23.11 -11.67
CA LEU A 210 4.87 22.52 -13.00
C LEU A 210 5.16 23.55 -14.11
N LYS A 211 4.63 24.78 -13.98
CA LYS A 211 4.96 25.88 -14.93
C LYS A 211 6.44 26.22 -14.96
N THR A 212 7.11 26.23 -13.79
CA THR A 212 8.54 26.55 -13.73
C THR A 212 9.41 25.41 -14.25
N GLN A 213 9.03 24.15 -14.03
CA GLN A 213 9.68 22.98 -14.65
C GLN A 213 9.53 22.98 -16.17
N THR A 214 8.34 23.27 -16.71
CA THR A 214 8.15 23.42 -18.16
C THR A 214 9.03 24.55 -18.72
N LYS A 215 9.08 25.72 -18.07
CA LYS A 215 9.98 26.82 -18.48
C LYS A 215 11.45 26.44 -18.41
N ARG A 216 11.91 25.74 -17.37
CA ARG A 216 13.29 25.23 -17.26
C ARG A 216 13.61 24.20 -18.34
N ASN A 217 12.67 23.32 -18.68
CA ASN A 217 12.87 22.32 -19.74
C ASN A 217 12.93 22.96 -21.13
N VAL A 218 12.08 23.97 -21.40
CA VAL A 218 12.17 24.77 -22.63
C VAL A 218 13.48 25.57 -22.69
N LEU A 219 13.93 26.14 -21.56
CA LEU A 219 15.21 26.86 -21.48
C LEU A 219 16.41 25.91 -21.66
N LYS A 220 16.38 24.70 -21.08
CA LYS A 220 17.41 23.67 -21.28
C LYS A 220 17.45 23.17 -22.72
N VAL A 221 16.29 22.99 -23.38
CA VAL A 221 16.23 22.63 -24.81
C VAL A 221 16.74 23.79 -25.67
N GLY A 222 16.42 25.04 -25.35
CA GLY A 222 16.96 26.22 -26.03
C GLY A 222 18.48 26.36 -25.91
N ILE A 223 19.05 26.08 -24.72
CA ILE A 223 20.50 26.07 -24.48
C ILE A 223 21.18 24.86 -25.14
N ALA A 224 20.53 23.69 -25.14
CA ALA A 224 21.03 22.51 -25.85
C ALA A 224 21.08 22.74 -27.37
N ILE A 225 20.09 23.43 -27.96
CA ILE A 225 20.07 23.78 -29.40
C ILE A 225 21.16 24.81 -29.74
N THR A 226 21.49 25.78 -28.87
CA THR A 226 22.59 26.72 -29.13
C THR A 226 23.96 26.07 -28.99
N ILE A 227 24.14 25.13 -28.05
CA ILE A 227 25.38 24.36 -27.89
C ILE A 227 25.56 23.35 -29.04
N LEU A 228 24.50 22.64 -29.46
CA LEU A 228 24.54 21.78 -30.65
C LEU A 228 24.74 22.58 -31.94
N GLY A 229 24.16 23.78 -32.07
CA GLY A 229 24.40 24.68 -33.20
C GLY A 229 25.85 25.16 -33.29
N ALA A 230 26.48 25.47 -32.15
CA ALA A 230 27.90 25.83 -32.09
C ALA A 230 28.82 24.63 -32.39
N ILE A 231 28.47 23.43 -31.91
CA ILE A 231 29.22 22.19 -32.20
C ILE A 231 29.07 21.78 -33.68
N ILE A 232 27.87 21.91 -34.27
CA ILE A 232 27.63 21.65 -35.70
C ILE A 232 28.34 22.67 -36.59
N LEU A 233 28.41 23.96 -36.20
CA LEU A 233 29.18 24.97 -36.93
C LEU A 233 30.71 24.72 -36.88
N ILE A 234 31.22 24.25 -35.74
CA ILE A 234 32.63 23.84 -35.58
C ILE A 234 32.95 22.57 -36.37
N LEU A 235 32.01 21.62 -36.48
CA LEU A 235 32.15 20.40 -37.27
C LEU A 235 32.01 20.65 -38.79
N LEU A 236 31.15 21.59 -39.21
CA LEU A 236 30.98 21.97 -40.62
C LEU A 236 32.15 22.79 -41.19
N LEU A 237 32.94 23.45 -40.34
CA LEU A 237 34.17 24.16 -40.77
C LEU A 237 35.39 23.25 -40.94
N LYS A 238 35.32 21.97 -40.54
CA LYS A 238 36.51 21.09 -40.49
C LYS A 238 36.55 19.90 -41.43
N LYS A 239 35.54 19.67 -42.29
CA LYS A 239 35.69 18.66 -43.36
C LYS A 239 34.72 18.87 -44.52
N SER A 240 35.10 19.79 -45.41
CA SER A 240 34.66 19.78 -46.81
C SER A 240 35.46 18.71 -47.55
N THR A 241 34.75 17.69 -48.06
CA THR A 241 34.89 17.00 -49.37
C THR A 241 34.37 15.56 -49.27
N ASN A 242 33.11 15.34 -49.67
CA ASN A 242 32.75 14.37 -50.72
C ASN A 242 31.24 14.30 -50.90
N THR A 243 30.85 14.24 -52.17
CA THR A 243 29.50 14.17 -52.70
C THR A 243 29.08 12.73 -52.94
N TYR A 244 27.81 12.38 -52.73
CA TYR A 244 26.98 11.71 -53.75
C TYR A 244 25.47 11.76 -53.40
N LYS A 245 24.64 11.65 -54.44
CA LYS A 245 23.17 11.77 -54.55
C LYS A 245 22.65 10.49 -55.31
N PRO A 246 21.39 10.35 -55.76
CA PRO A 246 20.17 9.81 -55.13
C PRO A 246 19.65 8.48 -55.79
N SER A 247 18.37 8.07 -55.50
CA SER A 247 17.48 7.03 -56.13
C SER A 247 17.87 5.55 -55.93
N ASP A 248 17.03 4.56 -55.56
CA ASP A 248 15.58 4.30 -55.60
C ASP A 248 15.13 3.48 -54.35
N ILE A 249 13.82 3.28 -54.12
CA ILE A 249 13.13 2.01 -53.74
C ILE A 249 11.69 2.28 -53.24
N GLU A 250 10.74 1.54 -53.83
CA GLU A 250 9.31 1.41 -53.50
C GLU A 250 9.00 0.47 -52.30
N PRO A 251 7.75 0.43 -51.77
CA PRO A 251 7.42 -0.16 -50.47
C PRO A 251 6.84 -1.59 -50.56
N ILE A 252 7.10 -2.48 -49.58
CA ILE A 252 6.09 -3.44 -49.04
C ILE A 252 6.55 -4.31 -47.84
N GLN A 253 5.63 -4.41 -46.87
CA GLN A 253 5.09 -5.59 -46.18
C GLN A 253 5.72 -6.31 -44.95
N LYS A 254 4.74 -6.59 -44.06
CA LYS A 254 4.60 -7.59 -42.99
C LYS A 254 5.44 -8.86 -43.13
N THR A 255 5.84 -9.40 -41.98
CA THR A 255 6.07 -10.84 -41.80
C THR A 255 5.41 -11.34 -40.51
N ASN A 256 4.69 -12.46 -40.64
CA ASN A 256 4.23 -13.34 -39.57
C ASN A 256 5.13 -14.60 -39.57
N SER A 257 5.33 -15.23 -38.40
CA SER A 257 5.40 -16.70 -38.21
C SER A 257 5.59 -16.96 -36.70
N SER A 258 4.64 -17.49 -35.92
CA SER A 258 3.96 -18.80 -35.89
C SER A 258 4.71 -19.90 -35.14
N TYR A 259 4.21 -20.24 -33.94
CA TYR A 259 3.93 -21.58 -33.38
C TYR A 259 2.88 -21.34 -32.28
N GLY A 260 1.83 -22.11 -32.02
CA GLY A 260 1.23 -23.30 -32.60
C GLY A 260 -0.17 -23.40 -31.96
N THR A 261 -1.12 -23.99 -32.67
CA THR A 261 -2.53 -24.14 -32.26
C THR A 261 -2.70 -25.30 -31.30
N GLU A 262 -3.28 -25.05 -30.14
CA GLU A 262 -4.07 -26.05 -29.39
C GLU A 262 -5.21 -25.33 -28.66
N ASP A 263 -6.36 -25.99 -28.63
CA ASP A 263 -7.67 -25.44 -28.30
C ASP A 263 -7.71 -24.65 -26.98
N SER A 264 -8.24 -23.43 -27.04
CA SER A 264 -8.62 -22.70 -25.82
C SER A 264 -9.81 -21.81 -26.12
N LYS A 265 -10.98 -22.29 -25.72
CA LYS A 265 -12.19 -21.48 -25.51
C LYS A 265 -11.75 -20.15 -24.88
N THR A 266 -12.02 -19.04 -25.57
CA THR A 266 -11.79 -17.70 -25.07
C THR A 266 -12.63 -17.49 -23.81
N ASN A 267 -11.98 -17.68 -22.65
CA ASN A 267 -12.57 -17.43 -21.35
C ASN A 267 -12.61 -15.91 -21.17
N LEU A 268 -13.67 -15.27 -21.68
CA LEU A 268 -14.03 -13.90 -21.34
C LEU A 268 -14.09 -13.83 -19.81
N LEU A 269 -13.15 -13.13 -19.18
CA LEU A 269 -13.23 -12.87 -17.74
C LEU A 269 -14.57 -12.18 -17.48
N PRO A 270 -15.43 -12.70 -16.59
CA PRO A 270 -16.67 -12.05 -16.22
C PRO A 270 -16.35 -10.62 -15.82
N THR A 271 -16.91 -9.65 -16.52
CA THR A 271 -16.69 -8.22 -16.24
C THR A 271 -17.44 -7.75 -15.01
N ASP A 272 -18.27 -8.62 -14.41
CA ASP A 272 -19.04 -8.34 -13.23
C ASP A 272 -19.37 -9.62 -12.45
N TYR A 273 -18.95 -9.71 -11.18
CA TYR A 273 -19.30 -10.80 -10.27
C TYR A 273 -20.46 -10.39 -9.36
N LYS A 274 -21.25 -11.37 -8.90
CA LYS A 274 -22.38 -11.18 -7.97
C LYS A 274 -22.05 -11.73 -6.60
N ILE A 275 -22.69 -11.16 -5.58
CA ILE A 275 -22.66 -11.71 -4.23
C ILE A 275 -23.18 -13.16 -4.29
N GLY A 276 -22.42 -14.09 -3.72
CA GLY A 276 -22.64 -15.54 -3.78
C GLY A 276 -21.85 -16.26 -4.86
N ASP A 277 -21.25 -15.55 -5.83
CA ASP A 277 -20.45 -16.19 -6.88
C ASP A 277 -19.21 -16.86 -6.28
N LYS A 278 -18.95 -18.08 -6.74
CA LYS A 278 -17.73 -18.83 -6.43
C LYS A 278 -16.65 -18.47 -7.43
N VAL A 279 -15.48 -18.07 -6.92
CA VAL A 279 -14.36 -17.58 -7.71
C VAL A 279 -13.03 -18.15 -7.22
N GLN A 280 -11.97 -17.94 -8.00
CA GLN A 280 -10.59 -18.07 -7.54
C GLN A 280 -9.97 -16.69 -7.36
N VAL A 281 -9.30 -16.44 -6.22
CA VAL A 281 -8.66 -15.17 -5.90
C VAL A 281 -7.15 -15.35 -5.79
N ASN A 282 -6.39 -14.50 -6.47
CA ASN A 282 -4.93 -14.50 -6.38
C ASN A 282 -4.45 -13.89 -5.06
N TRP A 283 -3.78 -14.72 -4.27
CA TRP A 283 -3.14 -14.34 -3.03
C TRP A 283 -1.68 -14.80 -3.02
N LYS A 284 -0.76 -13.85 -2.85
CA LYS A 284 0.71 -14.05 -2.93
C LYS A 284 1.16 -14.94 -4.12
N GLY A 285 0.55 -14.75 -5.29
CA GLY A 285 0.92 -15.48 -6.52
C GLY A 285 0.21 -16.83 -6.73
N SER A 286 -0.53 -17.34 -5.74
CA SER A 286 -1.34 -18.56 -5.86
C SER A 286 -2.83 -18.25 -5.88
N TYR A 287 -3.64 -19.08 -6.55
CA TYR A 287 -5.09 -18.90 -6.63
C TYR A 287 -5.80 -19.80 -5.61
N TYR A 288 -6.65 -19.19 -4.78
CA TYR A 288 -7.43 -19.88 -3.75
C TYR A 288 -8.92 -19.76 -4.05
N LYS A 289 -9.70 -20.80 -3.73
CA LYS A 289 -11.16 -20.76 -3.88
C LYS A 289 -11.76 -19.80 -2.87
N ALA A 290 -12.70 -18.98 -3.32
CA ALA A 290 -13.38 -18.01 -2.48
C ALA A 290 -14.81 -17.78 -2.96
N SER A 291 -15.59 -17.08 -2.13
CA SER A 291 -16.94 -16.62 -2.45
C SER A 291 -16.98 -15.10 -2.40
N ILE A 292 -17.69 -14.46 -3.35
CA ILE A 292 -18.02 -13.04 -3.23
C ILE A 292 -19.06 -12.88 -2.13
N ILE A 293 -18.75 -12.12 -1.08
CA ILE A 293 -19.67 -11.86 0.04
C ILE A 293 -20.20 -10.42 0.07
N ASP A 294 -19.53 -9.50 -0.63
CA ASP A 294 -20.00 -8.11 -0.77
C ASP A 294 -19.42 -7.47 -2.05
N LYS A 295 -20.01 -6.36 -2.49
CA LYS A 295 -19.57 -5.59 -3.66
C LYS A 295 -19.76 -4.09 -3.44
N SER A 296 -18.73 -3.31 -3.74
CA SER A 296 -18.76 -1.85 -3.67
C SER A 296 -17.95 -1.25 -4.81
N GLY A 297 -18.64 -0.59 -5.75
CA GLY A 297 -18.02 -0.04 -6.96
C GLY A 297 -17.28 -1.11 -7.78
N SER A 298 -15.97 -0.93 -7.95
CA SER A 298 -15.08 -1.84 -8.69
C SER A 298 -14.37 -2.89 -7.82
N GLN A 299 -14.74 -3.01 -6.54
CA GLN A 299 -14.13 -3.93 -5.60
C GLN A 299 -15.14 -4.96 -5.10
N TYR A 300 -14.62 -6.15 -4.78
CA TYR A 300 -15.39 -7.27 -4.26
C TYR A 300 -14.81 -7.70 -2.92
N LYS A 301 -15.67 -7.89 -1.91
CA LYS A 301 -15.27 -8.54 -0.68
C LYS A 301 -15.38 -10.04 -0.88
N ILE A 302 -14.31 -10.76 -0.58
CA ILE A 302 -14.23 -12.20 -0.76
C ILE A 302 -14.06 -12.91 0.58
N SER A 303 -14.52 -14.15 0.65
CA SER A 303 -14.28 -15.06 1.76
C SER A 303 -13.68 -16.35 1.24
N TYR A 304 -12.49 -16.71 1.72
CA TYR A 304 -11.76 -17.89 1.25
C TYR A 304 -12.39 -19.19 1.78
N ASP A 305 -12.63 -20.15 0.89
CA ASP A 305 -13.23 -21.43 1.26
C ASP A 305 -12.29 -22.20 2.20
N GLY A 306 -12.78 -22.52 3.41
CA GLY A 306 -12.01 -23.25 4.43
C GLY A 306 -11.19 -22.37 5.39
N TYR A 307 -11.29 -21.05 5.27
CA TYR A 307 -10.63 -20.09 6.14
C TYR A 307 -11.67 -19.27 6.94
N GLY A 308 -11.27 -18.75 8.10
CA GLY A 308 -12.14 -17.90 8.93
C GLY A 308 -12.31 -16.49 8.36
N SER A 309 -13.36 -15.78 8.79
CA SER A 309 -13.70 -14.44 8.30
C SER A 309 -12.64 -13.37 8.57
N GLN A 310 -11.67 -13.63 9.46
CA GLN A 310 -10.49 -12.78 9.63
C GLN A 310 -9.62 -12.69 8.37
N TRP A 311 -9.78 -13.62 7.42
CA TRP A 311 -9.11 -13.64 6.12
C TRP A 311 -9.93 -13.01 4.99
N ASP A 312 -11.14 -12.51 5.28
CA ASP A 312 -11.96 -11.83 4.29
C ASP A 312 -11.27 -10.52 3.87
N GLU A 313 -11.13 -10.29 2.58
CA GLU A 313 -10.49 -9.07 2.05
C GLU A 313 -11.26 -8.46 0.88
N TRP A 314 -10.98 -7.19 0.61
CA TRP A 314 -11.48 -6.48 -0.57
C TRP A 314 -10.46 -6.57 -1.69
N VAL A 315 -10.85 -7.12 -2.83
CA VAL A 315 -9.98 -7.30 -4.01
C VAL A 315 -10.56 -6.65 -5.26
N ASN A 316 -9.66 -6.23 -6.16
CA ASN A 316 -10.04 -5.76 -7.49
C ASN A 316 -10.31 -6.94 -8.42
N ILE A 317 -11.12 -6.73 -9.45
CA ILE A 317 -11.50 -7.77 -10.44
C ILE A 317 -10.30 -8.48 -11.08
N GLU A 318 -9.15 -7.80 -11.21
CA GLU A 318 -7.91 -8.35 -11.76
C GLU A 318 -7.33 -9.51 -10.94
N LYS A 319 -7.64 -9.59 -9.64
CA LYS A 319 -7.24 -10.71 -8.77
C LYS A 319 -8.20 -11.89 -8.86
N ILE A 320 -9.36 -11.73 -9.49
CA ILE A 320 -10.45 -12.71 -9.47
C ILE A 320 -10.53 -13.42 -10.81
N LYS A 321 -10.64 -14.75 -10.77
CA LYS A 321 -10.91 -15.59 -11.93
C LYS A 321 -12.15 -16.45 -11.69
N PRO A 322 -12.88 -16.80 -12.76
CA PRO A 322 -13.93 -17.80 -12.65
C PRO A 322 -13.34 -19.13 -12.16
N LEU A 323 -14.13 -19.87 -11.37
CA LEU A 323 -13.72 -21.14 -10.76
C LEU A 323 -13.62 -22.27 -11.79
#